data_AF-A0A2J6ICG2-F1
#
_entry.id   AF-A0A2J6ICG2-F1
#
_cell.length_a   1.000
_cell.length_b   1.000
_cell.length_c   1.000
_cell.angle_alpha   90.00
_cell.angle_beta   90.00
_cell.angle_gamma   90.00
#
_symmetry.space_group_name_H-M   'P 1'
#
loop_
_entity.id
_entity.type
_entity.pdbx_description
1 polymer ?
#
loop_
_entity_poly.entity_id
_entity_poly.type
_entity_poly.pdbx_seq_one_letter_code
_entity_poly.pdbx_strand_id
1 'polypeptide(L)'
;MPHDIDVYGTLDFTNKDADIDGTLHNYGDVSSTVEIELSGTIINDGSFTTSDKFEIKDDGELINNCQFYVTTSTLSPMSSDQDFKQEGAFTNNGYLKVDEKL
;
A
#
# COMPACT_ATOMS: atom_id res chain seq x y z
N MET A 1 -8.92 19.44 3.58
CA MET A 1 -7.46 19.62 3.66
C MET A 1 -6.90 18.22 3.79
N PRO A 2 -5.93 17.81 2.98
CA PRO A 2 -5.28 16.52 3.19
C PRO A 2 -4.71 16.48 4.61
N HIS A 3 -4.84 15.34 5.27
CA HIS A 3 -4.32 15.14 6.62
C HIS A 3 -3.08 14.29 6.54
N ASP A 4 -1.94 14.84 6.97
CA ASP A 4 -0.69 14.10 7.03
C ASP A 4 -0.62 13.29 8.34
N ILE A 5 -0.20 12.02 8.25
CA ILE A 5 -0.13 11.07 9.34
C ILE A 5 1.28 10.48 9.41
N ASP A 6 1.93 10.60 10.56
CA ASP A 6 3.17 9.88 10.87
C ASP A 6 2.87 8.65 11.73
N VAL A 7 3.35 7.48 11.31
CA VAL A 7 3.22 6.21 12.05
C VAL A 7 4.58 5.78 12.57
N TYR A 8 4.79 5.88 13.88
CA TYR A 8 6.01 5.38 14.56
C TYR A 8 5.81 4.02 15.23
N GLY A 9 4.56 3.58 15.38
CA GLY A 9 4.17 2.31 16.01
C GLY A 9 3.45 1.40 15.02
N THR A 10 2.38 0.76 15.46
CA THR A 10 1.56 -0.10 14.61
C THR A 10 0.29 0.61 14.16
N LEU A 11 -0.05 0.49 12.88
CA LEU A 11 -1.33 0.92 12.31
C LEU A 11 -1.92 -0.21 11.45
N ASP A 12 -3.13 -0.65 11.80
CA ASP A 12 -3.81 -1.77 11.13
C ASP A 12 -5.13 -1.32 10.48
N PHE A 13 -5.23 -1.51 9.16
CA PHE A 13 -6.46 -1.31 8.39
C PHE A 13 -7.21 -2.65 8.25
N THR A 14 -8.29 -2.85 9.03
CA THR A 14 -8.91 -4.18 9.18
C THR A 14 -10.41 -4.29 8.96
N ASN A 15 -11.17 -3.19 8.97
CA ASN A 15 -12.65 -3.25 9.04
C ASN A 15 -13.39 -2.52 7.92
N LYS A 16 -12.74 -1.58 7.23
CA LYS A 16 -13.31 -0.79 6.15
C LYS A 16 -12.21 -0.35 5.20
N ASP A 17 -12.51 -0.34 3.91
CA ASP A 17 -11.66 0.20 2.85
C ASP A 17 -11.05 1.55 3.27
N ALA A 18 -9.78 1.73 2.94
CA ALA A 18 -9.00 2.89 3.31
C ALA A 18 -8.70 3.74 2.08
N ASP A 19 -9.03 5.02 2.15
CA ASP A 19 -8.64 6.03 1.17
C ASP A 19 -7.55 6.90 1.80
N ILE A 20 -6.39 6.94 1.16
CA ILE A 20 -5.26 7.76 1.57
C ILE A 20 -5.13 8.89 0.55
N ASP A 21 -5.69 10.05 0.90
CA ASP A 21 -5.72 11.27 0.08
C ASP A 21 -4.71 12.35 0.51
N GLY A 22 -4.03 12.11 1.65
CA GLY A 22 -2.92 12.92 2.18
C GLY A 22 -1.61 12.15 2.24
N THR A 23 -0.66 12.60 3.07
CA THR A 23 0.61 11.90 3.26
C THR A 23 0.54 10.94 4.44
N LEU A 24 0.82 9.65 4.22
CA LEU A 24 1.09 8.69 5.28
C LEU A 24 2.59 8.37 5.30
N HIS A 25 3.30 8.84 6.33
CA HIS A 25 4.70 8.49 6.55
C HIS A 25 4.78 7.35 7.56
N ASN A 26 5.16 6.17 7.09
CA ASN A 26 5.35 5.01 7.95
C ASN A 26 6.83 4.85 8.34
N TYR A 27 7.12 4.99 9.63
CA TYR A 27 8.40 4.67 10.27
C TYR A 27 8.33 3.37 11.09
N GLY A 28 7.12 2.85 11.35
CA GLY A 28 6.86 1.66 12.16
C GLY A 28 6.33 0.51 11.32
N ASP A 29 5.21 -0.07 11.75
CA ASP A 29 4.57 -1.22 11.10
C ASP A 29 3.15 -0.85 10.66
N VAL A 30 2.90 -0.89 9.36
CA VAL A 30 1.57 -0.72 8.77
C VAL A 30 1.11 -2.06 8.19
N SER A 31 -0.12 -2.46 8.49
CA SER A 31 -0.73 -3.64 7.89
C SER A 31 -2.13 -3.35 7.36
N SER A 32 -2.50 -4.01 6.26
CA SER A 32 -3.84 -3.95 5.68
C SER A 32 -4.36 -5.32 5.29
N THR A 33 -5.60 -5.58 5.69
CA THR A 33 -6.41 -6.71 5.24
C THR A 33 -7.67 -6.27 4.50
N VAL A 34 -7.72 -5.00 4.11
CA VAL A 34 -8.83 -4.36 3.39
C VAL A 34 -8.28 -3.64 2.16
N GLU A 35 -9.16 -3.26 1.25
CA GLU A 35 -8.79 -2.47 0.09
C GLU A 35 -8.16 -1.12 0.51
N ILE A 36 -7.06 -0.77 -0.14
CA ILE A 36 -6.42 0.55 -0.05
C ILE A 36 -6.47 1.22 -1.41
N GLU A 37 -7.06 2.40 -1.45
CA GLU A 37 -6.96 3.34 -2.56
C GLU A 37 -6.02 4.50 -2.16
N LEU A 38 -4.96 4.70 -2.94
CA LEU A 38 -3.98 5.75 -2.72
C LEU A 38 -4.09 6.82 -3.80
N SER A 39 -4.60 8.00 -3.42
CA SER A 39 -4.59 9.23 -4.23
C SER A 39 -3.63 10.31 -3.71
N GLY A 40 -3.12 10.13 -2.49
CA GLY A 40 -2.07 10.94 -1.87
C GLY A 40 -0.69 10.28 -1.95
N THR A 41 0.06 10.32 -0.85
CA THR A 41 1.43 9.79 -0.81
C THR A 41 1.65 8.85 0.37
N ILE A 42 2.26 7.69 0.13
CA ILE A 42 2.80 6.85 1.18
C ILE A 42 4.33 6.88 1.11
N ILE A 43 4.97 7.29 2.20
CA ILE A 43 6.42 7.19 2.38
C ILE A 43 6.67 6.08 3.39
N ASN A 44 7.18 4.94 2.94
CA ASN A 44 7.40 3.76 3.76
C ASN A 44 8.89 3.58 4.11
N ASP A 45 9.29 4.11 5.26
CA ASP A 45 10.60 3.91 5.90
C ASP A 45 10.61 2.76 6.92
N GLY A 46 9.43 2.20 7.25
CA GLY A 46 9.24 1.03 8.11
C GLY A 46 8.85 -0.24 7.35
N SER A 47 7.92 -1.01 7.92
CA SER A 47 7.33 -2.19 7.29
C SER A 47 5.89 -1.92 6.88
N PHE A 48 5.53 -2.26 5.64
CA PHE A 48 4.16 -2.16 5.15
C PHE A 48 3.75 -3.50 4.54
N THR A 49 2.68 -4.09 5.06
CA THR A 49 2.08 -5.33 4.51
C THR A 49 0.66 -5.07 4.02
N THR A 50 0.35 -5.44 2.78
CA THR A 50 -1.03 -5.43 2.25
C THR A 50 -1.39 -6.80 1.70
N SER A 51 -2.63 -7.24 1.94
CA SER A 51 -3.10 -8.61 1.62
C SER A 51 -4.47 -8.66 0.94
N ASP A 52 -4.99 -7.48 0.61
CA ASP A 52 -6.18 -7.27 -0.19
C ASP A 52 -5.82 -6.28 -1.31
N LYS A 53 -6.82 -5.81 -2.06
CA LYS A 53 -6.61 -4.87 -3.16
C LYS A 53 -5.84 -3.61 -2.72
N PHE A 54 -4.77 -3.28 -3.44
CA PHE A 54 -3.96 -2.10 -3.24
C PHE A 54 -3.82 -1.38 -4.58
N GLU A 55 -4.41 -0.19 -4.67
CA GLU A 55 -4.45 0.61 -5.88
C GLU A 55 -3.73 1.95 -5.66
N ILE A 56 -2.66 2.17 -6.44
CA ILE A 56 -2.03 3.48 -6.59
C ILE A 56 -2.73 4.16 -7.76
N LYS A 57 -3.62 5.11 -7.48
CA LYS A 57 -4.33 5.88 -8.51
C LYS A 57 -3.37 6.78 -9.28
N ASP A 58 -3.80 7.30 -10.43
CA ASP A 58 -3.00 8.17 -11.32
C ASP A 58 -2.24 9.31 -10.59
N ASP A 59 -2.85 9.89 -9.56
CA ASP A 59 -2.29 10.98 -8.74
C ASP A 59 -1.53 10.50 -7.49
N GLY A 60 -1.63 9.21 -7.17
CA GLY A 60 -0.99 8.60 -6.02
C GLY A 60 0.50 8.33 -6.20
N GLU A 61 1.23 8.37 -5.09
CA GLU A 61 2.66 8.03 -5.04
C GLU A 61 2.98 7.11 -3.86
N LEU A 62 3.56 5.95 -4.13
CA LEU A 62 4.16 5.08 -3.13
C LEU A 62 5.68 5.13 -3.23
N ILE A 63 6.34 5.51 -2.14
CA ILE A 63 7.80 5.46 -1.99
C ILE A 63 8.14 4.42 -0.94
N ASN A 64 8.59 3.24 -1.36
CA ASN A 64 9.09 2.20 -0.46
C ASN A 64 10.60 2.33 -0.26
N ASN A 65 11.02 2.75 0.92
CA ASN A 65 12.44 2.86 1.29
C ASN A 65 12.93 1.69 2.14
N CYS A 66 12.03 0.94 2.78
CA CYS A 66 12.39 -0.20 3.63
C CYS A 66 11.67 -1.47 3.19
N GLN A 67 10.61 -1.93 3.85
CA GLN A 67 9.98 -3.21 3.52
C GLN A 67 8.54 -3.04 3.04
N PHE A 68 8.23 -3.53 1.84
CA PHE A 68 6.88 -3.62 1.33
C PHE A 68 6.55 -5.07 0.94
N TYR A 69 5.52 -5.61 1.58
CA TYR A 69 5.02 -6.97 1.37
C TYR A 69 3.62 -6.89 0.76
N VAL A 70 3.46 -7.48 -0.41
CA VAL A 70 2.16 -7.58 -1.09
C VAL A 70 1.79 -9.05 -1.16
N THR A 71 0.64 -9.41 -0.60
CA THR A 71 0.07 -10.75 -0.78
C THR A 71 -1.07 -10.64 -1.79
N THR A 72 -0.87 -11.16 -2.99
CA THR A 72 -1.85 -11.11 -4.09
C THR A 72 -2.54 -12.46 -4.25
N SER A 73 -3.83 -12.47 -4.52
CA SER A 73 -4.53 -13.64 -5.04
C SER A 73 -4.01 -14.00 -6.44
N THR A 74 -4.12 -15.28 -6.81
CA THR A 74 -3.69 -15.79 -8.11
C THR A 74 -4.70 -15.38 -9.20
N LEU A 75 -4.71 -14.11 -9.58
CA LEU A 75 -5.47 -13.66 -10.74
C LEU A 75 -4.63 -13.82 -12.00
N SER A 76 -5.30 -14.08 -13.13
CA SER A 76 -4.63 -14.10 -14.42
C SER A 76 -3.93 -12.75 -14.63
N PRO A 77 -2.70 -12.71 -15.18
CA PRO A 77 -1.97 -11.46 -15.41
C PRO A 77 -2.69 -10.46 -16.35
N MET A 78 -3.82 -10.86 -16.93
CA MET A 78 -4.69 -10.05 -17.80
C MET A 78 -6.10 -9.82 -17.22
N SER A 79 -6.36 -10.21 -15.97
CA SER A 79 -7.63 -9.94 -15.28
C SER A 79 -7.82 -8.43 -15.10
N SER A 80 -9.05 -7.94 -15.25
CA SER A 80 -9.39 -6.54 -14.90
C SER A 80 -9.46 -6.32 -13.39
N ASP A 81 -9.58 -7.40 -12.64
CA ASP A 81 -9.52 -7.42 -11.18
C ASP A 81 -8.08 -7.82 -10.83
N GLN A 82 -7.26 -6.86 -10.38
CA GLN A 82 -5.88 -7.07 -9.96
C GLN A 82 -5.75 -6.59 -8.51
N ASP A 83 -5.23 -7.44 -7.64
CA ASP A 83 -5.04 -7.11 -6.22
C ASP A 83 -3.95 -6.06 -6.02
N PHE A 84 -3.03 -5.90 -6.96
CA PHE A 84 -2.11 -4.77 -6.98
C PHE A 84 -2.25 -4.05 -8.32
N LYS A 85 -2.73 -2.81 -8.27
CA LYS A 85 -2.91 -1.96 -9.44
C LYS A 85 -2.09 -0.70 -9.28
N GLN A 86 -1.21 -0.43 -10.25
CA GLN A 86 -0.39 0.76 -10.27
C GLN A 86 -0.72 1.58 -11.52
N GLU A 87 -1.46 2.67 -11.32
CA GLU A 87 -1.66 3.72 -12.32
C GLU A 87 -0.74 4.92 -12.04
N GLY A 88 -0.53 5.24 -10.75
CA GLY A 88 0.39 6.28 -10.29
C GLY A 88 1.85 5.84 -10.13
N ALA A 89 2.59 6.66 -9.38
CA ALA A 89 4.02 6.46 -9.19
C ALA A 89 4.30 5.41 -8.10
N PHE A 90 5.19 4.46 -8.41
CA PHE A 90 5.75 3.54 -7.43
C PHE A 90 7.28 3.58 -7.52
N THR A 91 7.91 4.07 -6.46
CA THR A 91 9.37 4.09 -6.30
C THR A 91 9.77 3.10 -5.22
N ASN A 92 10.52 2.07 -5.59
CA ASN A 92 11.03 1.09 -4.65
C ASN A 92 12.56 1.23 -4.49
N ASN A 93 12.98 1.84 -3.38
CA ASN A 93 14.38 1.92 -2.93
C ASN A 93 14.73 0.80 -1.93
N GLY A 94 13.72 0.18 -1.33
CA GLY A 94 13.85 -0.89 -0.34
C GLY A 94 13.65 -2.30 -0.89
N TYR A 95 13.26 -3.19 0.01
CA TYR A 95 12.87 -4.56 -0.26
C TYR A 95 11.38 -4.64 -0.62
N LEU A 96 11.09 -5.29 -1.75
CA LEU A 96 9.75 -5.64 -2.19
C LEU A 96 9.63 -7.16 -2.23
N LYS A 97 8.57 -7.70 -1.64
CA LYS A 97 8.18 -9.11 -1.78
C LYS A 97 6.73 -9.19 -2.20
N VAL A 98 6.50 -10.01 -3.23
CA VAL A 98 5.16 -10.36 -3.69
C VAL A 98 4.98 -11.85 -3.43
N ASP A 99 4.00 -12.20 -2.61
CA ASP A 99 3.64 -13.57 -2.29
C ASP A 99 2.23 -13.88 -2.78
N GLU A 100 1.97 -15.15 -3.08
CA GLU A 100 0.62 -15.63 -3.37
C GLU A 100 -0.18 -15.78 -2.08
N LYS A 101 -1.46 -15.37 -2.10
CA LYS A 101 -2.43 -15.69 -1.05
C LYS A 101 -2.70 -17.20 -1.10
N LEU A 102 -2.25 -17.91 -0.06
CA LEU A 102 -2.46 -19.36 0.11
C LEU A 102 -3.95 -19.73 0.24
#